data_AF-A0A820LSK4-F1
#
_entry.id   AF-A0A820LSK4-F1
#
_cell.length_a   1.000
_cell.length_b   1.000
_cell.length_c   1.000
_cell.angle_alpha   90.00
_cell.angle_beta   90.00
_cell.angle_gamma   90.00
#
_symmetry.space_group_name_H-M   'P 1'
#
loop_
_entity.id
_entity.type
_entity.pdbx_description
1 polymer ?
#
loop_
_entity_poly.entity_id
_entity_poly.type
_entity_poly.pdbx_seq_one_letter_code
_entity_poly.pdbx_strand_id
1 'polypeptide(L)'
;AWSNLNLFSDGNDFSIETIEKNRNIYYQKQLANRINSQVTQIISLLTSSLNIHLNIGQSSLMNTSQSFVSLETISIQSLKDRLVKQVENAQFNIPSDFILNTTSNTSISLRSKIDQLASYGNFQNTNLSRSISLSIIDQNGNEVSFEAHQNNPIQLIIPRDPNILIPSMYLQNVTSINS
;
A
#
# COMPACT_ATOMS: atom_id res chain seq x y z
N ALA A 1 -24.20 18.96 -23.70
CA ALA A 1 -23.33 18.10 -22.87
C ALA A 1 -24.21 16.99 -22.28
N TRP A 2 -24.26 15.84 -22.95
CA TRP A 2 -25.16 14.74 -22.61
C TRP A 2 -24.48 13.77 -21.62
N SER A 3 -25.23 13.46 -20.57
CA SER A 3 -25.19 12.35 -19.60
C SER A 3 -23.95 11.43 -19.56
N ASN A 4 -23.41 11.32 -18.34
CA ASN A 4 -22.50 10.25 -17.92
C ASN A 4 -23.20 8.89 -18.08
N LEU A 5 -22.77 8.06 -19.04
CA LEU A 5 -23.43 6.82 -19.46
C LEU A 5 -23.53 5.74 -18.37
N ASN A 6 -22.83 5.93 -17.25
CA ASN A 6 -22.80 4.99 -16.13
C ASN A 6 -24.05 5.03 -15.21
N LEU A 7 -25.07 5.85 -15.52
CA LEU A 7 -26.35 5.84 -14.78
C LEU A 7 -27.30 4.68 -15.14
N PHE A 8 -26.93 3.84 -16.12
CA PHE A 8 -27.83 2.82 -16.69
C PHE A 8 -27.19 1.43 -16.65
N SER A 9 -26.58 1.05 -15.53
CA SER A 9 -25.90 -0.24 -15.40
C SER A 9 -26.82 -1.45 -15.24
N ASP A 10 -28.11 -1.23 -14.96
CA ASP A 10 -29.11 -2.31 -14.89
C ASP A 10 -29.86 -2.36 -16.22
N GLY A 11 -29.72 -3.48 -16.92
CA GLY A 11 -30.21 -3.67 -18.29
C GLY A 11 -31.70 -3.36 -18.44
N ASN A 12 -32.01 -2.61 -19.50
CA ASN A 12 -33.33 -2.43 -20.13
C ASN A 12 -34.52 -1.95 -19.27
N ASP A 13 -34.38 -1.78 -17.95
CA ASP A 13 -35.40 -1.18 -17.09
C ASP A 13 -35.18 0.34 -16.96
N PHE A 14 -36.08 1.10 -17.59
CA PHE A 14 -36.11 2.56 -17.57
C PHE A 14 -37.12 3.12 -16.57
N SER A 15 -37.57 2.33 -15.59
CA SER A 15 -38.43 2.83 -14.52
C SER A 15 -37.77 4.01 -13.78
N ILE A 16 -38.57 4.98 -13.35
CA ILE A 16 -38.08 6.14 -12.58
C ILE A 16 -37.37 5.67 -11.31
N GLU A 17 -37.86 4.60 -10.68
CA GLU A 17 -37.27 4.00 -9.49
C GLU A 17 -35.85 3.47 -9.76
N THR A 18 -35.64 2.76 -10.87
CA THR A 18 -34.30 2.28 -11.28
C THR A 18 -33.36 3.44 -11.60
N ILE A 19 -33.85 4.50 -12.24
CA ILE A 19 -33.06 5.71 -12.53
C ILE A 19 -32.65 6.43 -11.24
N GLU A 20 -33.56 6.60 -10.29
CA GLU A 20 -33.28 7.25 -9.00
C GLU A 20 -32.32 6.42 -8.14
N LYS A 21 -32.50 5.09 -8.11
CA LYS A 21 -31.59 4.16 -7.43
C LYS A 21 -30.18 4.23 -8.01
N ASN A 22 -30.03 4.19 -9.33
CA ASN A 22 -28.72 4.30 -9.98
C ASN A 22 -28.05 5.65 -9.73
N ARG A 23 -28.83 6.74 -9.74
CA ARG A 23 -28.35 8.07 -9.38
C ARG A 23 -27.85 8.10 -7.92
N ASN A 24 -28.59 7.51 -7.00
CA ASN A 24 -28.21 7.44 -5.59
C ASN A 24 -26.93 6.62 -5.39
N ILE A 25 -26.81 5.45 -6.02
CA ILE A 25 -25.60 4.61 -5.99
C ILE A 25 -24.39 5.38 -6.54
N TYR A 26 -24.55 6.12 -7.64
CA TYR A 26 -23.47 6.94 -8.21
C TYR A 26 -22.97 7.99 -7.21
N TYR A 27 -23.86 8.75 -6.57
CA TYR A 27 -23.45 9.76 -5.60
C TYR A 27 -22.86 9.16 -4.32
N GLN A 28 -23.40 8.04 -3.84
CA GLN A 28 -22.82 7.29 -2.72
C GLN A 28 -21.40 6.84 -3.02
N LYS A 29 -21.15 6.35 -4.24
CA LYS A 29 -19.81 5.95 -4.71
C LYS A 29 -18.84 7.13 -4.75
N GLN A 30 -19.27 8.28 -5.27
CA GLN A 30 -18.44 9.49 -5.29
C GLN A 30 -18.11 9.99 -3.88
N LEU A 31 -19.08 9.93 -2.95
CA LEU A 31 -18.85 10.25 -1.55
C LEU A 31 -17.87 9.27 -0.90
N ALA A 32 -18.04 7.97 -1.11
CA ALA A 32 -17.15 6.94 -0.59
C ALA A 32 -15.70 7.14 -1.08
N ASN A 33 -15.52 7.45 -2.36
CA ASN A 33 -14.20 7.75 -2.93
C ASN A 33 -13.55 8.99 -2.27
N ARG A 34 -14.34 10.04 -2.01
CA ARG A 34 -13.85 11.24 -1.31
C ARG A 34 -13.44 10.93 0.13
N ILE A 35 -14.26 10.18 0.86
CA ILE A 35 -13.95 9.75 2.24
C ILE A 35 -12.66 8.92 2.24
N ASN A 36 -12.53 7.96 1.33
CA ASN A 36 -11.33 7.12 1.23
C ASN A 36 -10.06 7.95 0.99
N SER A 37 -10.14 8.93 0.08
CA SER A 37 -9.02 9.85 -0.18
C SER A 37 -8.64 10.68 1.05
N GLN A 38 -9.64 11.22 1.76
CA GLN A 38 -9.41 11.99 3.00
C GLN A 38 -8.80 11.13 4.12
N VAL A 39 -9.31 9.92 4.33
CA VAL A 39 -8.77 8.98 5.32
C VAL A 39 -7.32 8.64 5.00
N THR A 40 -7.01 8.37 3.72
CA THR A 40 -5.64 8.10 3.27
C THR A 40 -4.69 9.27 3.57
N GLN A 41 -5.14 10.51 3.37
CA GLN A 41 -4.36 11.70 3.69
C GLN A 41 -4.11 11.84 5.20
N ILE A 42 -5.14 11.61 6.02
CA ILE A 42 -5.03 11.64 7.48
C ILE A 42 -4.02 10.59 7.97
N ILE A 43 -4.11 9.35 7.47
CA ILE A 43 -3.15 8.29 7.80
C ILE A 43 -1.73 8.69 7.42
N SER A 44 -1.55 9.30 6.24
CA SER A 44 -0.24 9.79 5.78
C SER A 44 0.32 10.87 6.70
N LEU A 45 -0.51 11.85 7.10
CA LEU A 45 -0.12 12.92 8.04
C LEU A 45 0.23 12.37 9.42
N LEU A 46 -0.58 11.44 9.96
CA LEU A 46 -0.31 10.78 11.24
C LEU A 46 0.99 9.98 11.18
N THR A 47 1.21 9.23 10.09
CA THR A 47 2.44 8.45 9.89
C THR A 47 3.66 9.37 9.82
N SER A 48 3.57 10.49 9.08
CA SER A 48 4.65 11.48 8.98
C SER A 48 4.92 12.18 10.32
N SER A 49 3.88 12.52 11.08
CA SER A 49 4.05 13.09 12.41
C SER A 49 4.73 12.09 13.35
N LEU A 50 4.30 10.83 13.36
CA LEU A 50 4.91 9.79 14.18
C LEU A 50 6.34 9.46 13.74
N ASN A 51 6.64 9.49 12.42
CA ASN A 51 8.01 9.35 11.88
C ASN A 51 9.00 10.29 12.57
N ILE A 52 8.62 11.55 12.77
CA ILE A 52 9.49 12.58 13.36
C ILE A 52 9.73 12.34 14.86
N HIS A 53 8.83 11.63 15.55
CA HIS A 53 8.84 11.50 17.01
C HIS A 53 9.25 10.11 17.53
N LEU A 54 9.46 9.11 16.66
CA LEU A 54 9.91 7.79 17.07
C LEU A 54 11.43 7.76 17.29
N ASN A 55 11.84 7.40 18.51
CA ASN A 55 13.23 7.17 18.83
C ASN A 55 13.73 5.81 18.31
N ILE A 56 15.05 5.64 18.24
CA ILE A 56 15.67 4.36 17.87
C ILE A 56 15.15 3.23 18.77
N GLY A 57 14.73 2.14 18.14
CA GLY A 57 14.15 0.96 18.81
C GLY A 57 12.66 1.07 19.11
N GLN A 58 12.02 2.20 18.77
CA GLN A 58 10.58 2.34 18.85
C GLN A 58 9.91 2.01 17.52
N SER A 59 8.71 1.46 17.62
CA SER A 59 7.84 1.19 16.49
C SER A 59 6.44 1.73 16.73
N SER A 60 5.76 2.04 15.63
CA SER A 60 4.34 2.38 15.60
C SER A 60 3.64 1.51 14.57
N LEU A 61 2.49 0.99 14.96
CA LEU A 61 1.68 0.12 14.13
C LEU A 61 0.28 0.68 14.04
N MET A 62 -0.16 0.92 12.81
CA MET A 62 -1.51 1.34 12.51
C MET A 62 -2.19 0.25 11.69
N ASN A 63 -3.23 -0.35 12.27
CA ASN A 63 -4.02 -1.37 11.62
C ASN A 63 -5.45 -0.86 11.48
N THR A 64 -5.86 -0.57 10.25
CA THR A 64 -7.22 -0.14 9.92
C THR A 64 -7.85 -1.13 8.94
N SER A 65 -9.16 -0.99 8.71
CA SER A 65 -9.87 -1.84 7.75
C SER A 65 -9.41 -1.69 6.31
N GLN A 66 -8.76 -0.57 5.96
CA GLN A 66 -8.37 -0.23 4.58
C GLN A 66 -6.86 -0.24 4.35
N SER A 67 -6.09 0.06 5.39
CA SER A 67 -4.64 0.22 5.33
C SER A 67 -3.97 -0.30 6.59
N PHE A 68 -2.84 -0.95 6.39
CA PHE A 68 -1.87 -1.25 7.43
C PHE A 68 -0.62 -0.42 7.22
N VAL A 69 -0.09 0.16 8.28
CA VAL A 69 1.18 0.87 8.29
C VAL A 69 1.99 0.40 9.49
N SER A 70 3.15 -0.19 9.23
CA SER A 70 4.17 -0.45 10.24
C SER A 70 5.31 0.53 10.04
N LEU A 71 5.75 1.13 11.13
CA LEU A 71 6.83 2.08 11.15
C LEU A 71 7.80 1.76 12.27
N GLU A 72 9.09 1.70 11.97
CA GLU A 72 10.11 1.38 12.97
C GLU A 72 11.36 2.23 12.76
N THR A 73 11.80 2.94 13.81
CA THR A 73 13.05 3.70 13.76
C THR A 73 14.20 2.83 14.23
N ILE A 74 15.22 2.67 13.40
CA ILE A 74 16.34 1.77 13.66
C ILE A 74 17.67 2.44 13.32
N SER A 75 18.75 1.91 13.88
CA SER A 75 20.10 2.24 13.40
C SER A 75 20.32 1.61 12.02
N ILE A 76 21.01 2.32 11.14
CA ILE A 76 21.33 1.84 9.78
C ILE A 76 22.12 0.53 9.81
N GLN A 77 23.01 0.37 10.79
CA GLN A 77 23.80 -0.84 10.99
C GLN A 77 22.93 -2.06 11.31
N SER A 78 21.73 -1.85 11.87
CA SER A 78 20.76 -2.88 12.23
C SER A 78 19.77 -3.22 11.11
N LEU A 79 19.96 -2.68 9.91
CA LEU A 79 19.10 -2.94 8.75
C LEU A 79 19.49 -4.22 8.00
N LYS A 80 20.76 -4.61 8.05
CA LYS A 80 21.29 -5.80 7.37
C LYS A 80 20.71 -7.07 8.01
N ASP A 81 20.39 -8.06 7.17
CA ASP A 81 19.80 -9.36 7.58
C ASP A 81 18.53 -9.23 8.42
N ARG A 82 17.73 -8.19 8.14
CA ARG A 82 16.57 -7.86 8.94
C ARG A 82 15.29 -8.41 8.33
N LEU A 83 14.44 -8.98 9.18
CA LEU A 83 13.06 -9.32 8.84
C LEU A 83 12.11 -8.19 9.27
N VAL A 84 11.36 -7.66 8.30
CA VAL A 84 10.36 -6.61 8.51
C VAL A 84 8.97 -7.23 8.47
N LYS A 85 8.38 -7.43 9.63
CA LYS A 85 7.06 -8.07 9.75
C LYS A 85 5.96 -7.19 9.17
N GLN A 86 4.99 -7.83 8.52
CA GLN A 86 3.73 -7.26 8.05
C GLN A 86 2.54 -7.89 8.78
N VAL A 87 1.34 -7.51 8.36
CA VAL A 87 0.09 -8.20 8.69
C VAL A 87 0.07 -9.60 8.09
N GLU A 88 -0.68 -10.51 8.70
CA GLU A 88 -0.95 -11.86 8.17
C GLU A 88 0.33 -12.70 7.95
N ASN A 89 1.34 -12.51 8.81
CA ASN A 89 2.64 -13.21 8.76
C ASN A 89 3.47 -12.97 7.49
N ALA A 90 3.05 -12.06 6.62
CA ALA A 90 3.91 -11.61 5.53
C ALA A 90 5.12 -10.84 6.10
N GLN A 91 6.23 -10.85 5.38
CA GLN A 91 7.44 -10.17 5.82
C GLN A 91 8.32 -9.76 4.64
N PHE A 92 9.07 -8.67 4.80
CA PHE A 92 10.20 -8.38 3.94
C PHE A 92 11.47 -8.93 4.56
N ASN A 93 12.30 -9.58 3.75
CA ASN A 93 13.63 -10.01 4.11
C ASN A 93 14.65 -9.06 3.48
N ILE A 94 15.37 -8.32 4.31
CA ILE A 94 16.44 -7.41 3.88
C ILE A 94 17.75 -8.19 3.87
N PRO A 95 18.48 -8.21 2.74
CA PRO A 95 19.71 -8.97 2.61
C PRO A 95 20.88 -8.41 3.43
N SER A 96 21.88 -9.25 3.72
CA SER A 96 23.11 -8.88 4.44
C SER A 96 23.95 -7.81 3.74
N ASP A 97 23.99 -7.87 2.41
CA ASP A 97 24.74 -6.98 1.52
C ASP A 97 23.94 -5.74 1.11
N PHE A 98 22.83 -5.45 1.79
CA PHE A 98 22.01 -4.27 1.52
C PHE A 98 22.81 -2.97 1.66
N ILE A 99 22.74 -2.12 0.64
CA ILE A 99 23.41 -0.81 0.58
C ILE A 99 22.36 0.29 0.57
N LEU A 100 22.50 1.23 1.51
CA LEU A 100 21.67 2.41 1.60
C LEU A 100 22.48 3.64 1.18
N ASN A 101 21.96 4.41 0.22
CA ASN A 101 22.61 5.61 -0.28
C ASN A 101 22.32 6.82 0.64
N THR A 102 22.83 6.81 1.87
CA THR A 102 22.67 7.91 2.83
C THR A 102 24.01 8.41 3.37
N THR A 103 24.09 9.72 3.60
CA THR A 103 25.27 10.42 4.12
C THR A 103 25.28 10.53 5.65
N SER A 104 24.17 10.22 6.33
CA SER A 104 24.02 10.35 7.78
C SER A 104 23.97 8.98 8.46
N ASN A 105 24.84 8.76 9.45
CA ASN A 105 25.11 7.46 10.07
C ASN A 105 24.22 7.11 11.29
N THR A 106 23.20 7.92 11.60
CA THR A 106 22.55 7.87 12.92
C THR A 106 21.36 6.91 12.94
N SER A 107 20.30 7.20 12.17
CA SER A 107 19.07 6.39 12.20
C SER A 107 18.23 6.58 10.95
N ILE A 108 17.41 5.58 10.67
CA ILE A 108 16.42 5.58 9.59
C ILE A 108 15.10 5.05 10.12
N SER A 109 14.03 5.39 9.43
CA SER A 109 12.70 4.88 9.72
C SER A 109 12.25 3.96 8.60
N LEU A 110 12.01 2.70 8.95
CA LEU A 110 11.53 1.69 8.04
C LEU A 110 10.01 1.68 8.05
N ARG A 111 9.42 2.09 6.93
CA ARG A 111 7.97 2.11 6.78
C ARG A 111 7.55 1.03 5.81
N SER A 112 6.64 0.19 6.26
CA SER A 112 5.96 -0.75 5.39
C SER A 112 4.45 -0.56 5.44
N LYS A 113 3.83 -0.66 4.28
CA LYS A 113 2.44 -0.28 4.08
C LYS A 113 1.72 -1.31 3.23
N ILE A 114 0.50 -1.64 3.63
CA ILE A 114 -0.44 -2.44 2.83
C ILE A 114 -1.69 -1.60 2.63
N ASP A 115 -2.06 -1.35 1.38
CA ASP A 115 -3.26 -0.60 1.03
C ASP A 115 -4.20 -1.43 0.17
N GLN A 116 -5.51 -1.32 0.41
CA GLN A 116 -6.49 -1.83 -0.52
C GLN A 116 -6.49 -1.02 -1.82
N LEU A 117 -6.33 -1.68 -2.97
CA LEU A 117 -6.36 -1.04 -4.28
C LEU A 117 -7.79 -0.64 -4.72
N ALA A 118 -8.82 -1.19 -4.08
CA ALA A 118 -10.21 -0.93 -4.38
C ALA A 118 -11.08 -0.90 -3.11
N SER A 119 -11.38 0.29 -2.60
CA SER A 119 -12.24 0.44 -1.42
C SER A 119 -13.75 0.43 -1.72
N TYR A 120 -14.22 0.79 -2.93
CA TYR A 120 -15.67 0.78 -3.22
C TYR A 120 -16.05 0.70 -4.72
N GLY A 121 -16.88 -0.30 -5.07
CA GLY A 121 -17.92 -0.19 -6.12
C GLY A 121 -17.54 -0.21 -7.60
N ASN A 122 -16.31 -0.50 -8.06
CA ASN A 122 -16.09 -0.65 -9.51
C ASN A 122 -15.02 -1.64 -9.97
N PHE A 123 -14.96 -2.84 -9.42
CA PHE A 123 -14.10 -3.84 -10.02
C PHE A 123 -14.74 -5.20 -9.91
N GLN A 124 -15.12 -5.77 -11.06
CA GLN A 124 -15.62 -7.13 -11.10
C GLN A 124 -14.58 -8.16 -10.62
N ASN A 125 -13.30 -7.78 -10.41
CA ASN A 125 -12.20 -8.71 -10.09
C ASN A 125 -11.11 -8.22 -9.09
N THR A 126 -11.18 -7.04 -8.44
CA THR A 126 -10.03 -6.49 -7.63
C THR A 126 -10.35 -6.15 -6.18
N ASN A 127 -11.50 -6.59 -5.64
CA ASN A 127 -11.88 -6.38 -4.24
C ASN A 127 -10.92 -7.02 -3.21
N LEU A 128 -10.03 -7.93 -3.66
CA LEU A 128 -8.98 -8.55 -2.85
C LEU A 128 -7.58 -8.01 -3.16
N SER A 129 -7.43 -7.13 -4.14
CA SER A 129 -6.12 -6.64 -4.56
C SER A 129 -5.58 -5.66 -3.51
N ARG A 130 -4.41 -6.00 -2.97
CA ARG A 130 -3.68 -5.17 -2.01
C ARG A 130 -2.37 -4.72 -2.65
N SER A 131 -2.00 -3.46 -2.44
CA SER A 131 -0.66 -2.95 -2.69
C SER A 131 0.16 -3.18 -1.44
N ILE A 132 1.40 -3.64 -1.61
CA ILE A 132 2.35 -3.81 -0.52
C ILE A 132 3.59 -2.99 -0.89
N SER A 133 4.01 -2.11 0.01
CA SER A 133 5.19 -1.29 -0.20
C SER A 133 6.11 -1.27 1.02
N LEU A 134 7.39 -1.04 0.73
CA LEU A 134 8.46 -0.85 1.69
C LEU A 134 9.22 0.41 1.28
N SER A 135 9.39 1.32 2.22
CA SER A 135 10.10 2.58 2.04
C SER A 135 11.03 2.81 3.23
N ILE A 136 12.21 3.37 2.97
CA ILE A 136 13.17 3.78 3.98
C ILE A 136 13.15 5.30 4.03
N ILE A 137 13.01 5.86 5.22
CA ILE A 137 12.84 7.29 5.43
C ILE A 137 14.01 7.79 6.29
N ASP A 138 14.58 8.94 5.93
CA ASP A 138 15.59 9.61 6.75
C ASP A 138 14.96 10.29 7.99
N GLN A 139 15.80 10.81 8.87
CA GLN A 139 15.39 11.57 10.05
C GLN A 139 14.61 12.86 9.73
N ASN A 140 14.64 13.34 8.49
CA ASN A 140 13.93 14.54 8.04
C ASN A 140 12.58 14.19 7.38
N GLY A 141 12.23 12.91 7.27
CA GLY A 141 11.01 12.44 6.62
C GLY A 141 11.12 12.24 5.11
N ASN A 142 12.32 12.31 4.52
CA ASN A 142 12.54 12.09 3.09
C ASN A 142 12.78 10.61 2.80
N GLU A 143 12.29 10.13 1.65
CA GLU A 143 12.55 8.77 1.19
C GLU A 143 14.01 8.62 0.73
N VAL A 144 14.68 7.58 1.24
CA VAL A 144 16.08 7.26 0.94
C VAL A 144 16.11 6.18 -0.12
N SER A 145 16.84 6.44 -1.21
CA SER A 145 17.05 5.45 -2.25
C SER A 145 17.99 4.35 -1.77
N PHE A 146 17.75 3.14 -2.26
CA PHE A 146 18.57 1.97 -1.98
C PHE A 146 18.72 1.13 -3.23
N GLU A 147 19.79 0.33 -3.25
CA GLU A 147 20.06 -0.59 -4.34
C GLU A 147 19.95 -2.02 -3.83
N ALA A 148 19.19 -2.84 -4.55
CA ALA A 148 19.10 -4.28 -4.31
C ALA A 148 19.89 -5.00 -5.39
N HIS A 149 20.78 -5.92 -5.00
CA HIS A 149 21.54 -6.73 -5.93
C HIS A 149 20.64 -7.83 -6.52
N GLN A 150 20.82 -8.14 -7.81
CA GLN A 150 20.04 -9.21 -8.47
C GLN A 150 20.25 -10.59 -7.83
N ASN A 151 21.45 -10.85 -7.32
CA ASN A 151 21.79 -12.13 -6.71
C ASN A 151 21.26 -12.29 -5.27
N ASN A 152 20.96 -11.18 -4.60
CA ASN A 152 20.42 -11.16 -3.25
C ASN A 152 19.39 -10.02 -3.11
N PRO A 153 18.20 -10.17 -3.70
CA PRO A 153 17.20 -9.12 -3.69
C PRO A 153 16.52 -9.02 -2.33
N ILE A 154 15.85 -7.89 -2.07
CA ILE A 154 14.83 -7.84 -1.01
C ILE A 154 13.71 -8.80 -1.38
N GLN A 155 13.36 -9.70 -0.47
CA GLN A 155 12.32 -10.69 -0.71
C GLN A 155 11.05 -10.30 0.04
N LEU A 156 9.91 -10.36 -0.66
CA LEU A 156 8.60 -10.36 -0.01
C LEU A 156 8.17 -11.81 0.20
N ILE A 157 8.04 -12.22 1.45
CA ILE A 157 7.64 -13.58 1.84
C ILE A 157 6.19 -13.50 2.31
N ILE A 158 5.30 -14.20 1.62
CA ILE A 158 3.89 -14.33 1.99
C ILE A 158 3.64 -15.81 2.31
N PRO A 159 3.43 -16.17 3.59
CA PRO A 159 3.13 -17.55 3.96
C PRO A 159 1.78 -17.96 3.38
N ARG A 160 1.69 -19.20 2.92
CA ARG A 160 0.51 -19.76 2.25
C ARG A 160 0.13 -21.10 2.85
N ASP A 161 -1.13 -21.47 2.64
CA ASP A 161 -1.58 -22.83 2.89
C ASP A 161 -0.87 -23.80 1.90
N PRO A 162 -0.14 -24.81 2.40
CA PRO A 162 0.53 -25.81 1.55
C PRO A 162 -0.42 -26.56 0.62
N ASN A 163 -1.71 -26.67 0.97
CA ASN A 163 -2.70 -27.46 0.23
C ASN A 163 -3.31 -26.72 -0.98
N ILE A 164 -3.02 -25.42 -1.15
CA ILE A 164 -3.57 -24.63 -2.25
C ILE A 164 -2.64 -24.69 -3.47
N LEU A 165 -3.07 -25.30 -4.58
CA LEU A 165 -2.32 -25.28 -5.84
C LEU A 165 -2.25 -23.85 -6.42
N ILE A 166 -1.04 -23.37 -6.75
CA ILE A 166 -0.86 -22.06 -7.40
C ILE A 166 -0.94 -22.25 -8.92
N PRO A 167 -1.81 -21.50 -9.62
CA PRO A 167 -1.74 -21.43 -11.08
C PRO A 167 -0.44 -20.74 -11.54
N SER A 168 -0.04 -20.95 -12.80
CA SER A 168 1.14 -20.26 -13.34
C SER A 168 1.00 -18.75 -13.25
N MET A 169 1.97 -18.08 -12.64
CA MET A 169 2.03 -16.62 -12.60
C MET A 169 2.77 -16.09 -13.83
N TYR A 170 2.35 -14.94 -14.36
CA TYR A 170 3.09 -14.22 -15.38
C TYR A 170 3.73 -12.98 -14.75
N LEU A 171 5.03 -12.79 -14.97
CA LEU A 171 5.73 -11.57 -14.58
C LEU A 171 5.46 -10.50 -15.64
N GLN A 172 4.99 -9.33 -15.22
CA GLN A 172 4.82 -8.17 -16.11
C GLN A 172 5.58 -6.98 -15.53
N ASN A 173 6.63 -6.53 -16.23
CA ASN A 173 7.32 -5.28 -15.92
C ASN A 173 6.70 -4.16 -16.74
N VAL A 174 5.93 -3.29 -16.11
CA VAL A 174 5.37 -2.09 -16.75
C VAL A 174 6.15 -0.88 -16.28
N THR A 175 7.04 -0.36 -17.12
CA THR A 175 7.56 1.01 -16.98
C THR A 175 6.66 1.92 -17.80
N SER A 176 5.95 2.84 -17.15
CA SER A 176 5.20 3.87 -17.87
C SER A 176 6.19 4.79 -18.58
N ILE A 177 6.33 4.65 -19.90
CA ILE A 177 6.94 5.68 -20.75
C ILE A 177 5.79 6.51 -21.31
N ASN A 178 5.90 7.83 -21.11
CA ASN A 178 5.07 8.94 -21.64
C ASN A 178 4.07 9.56 -20.65
N SER A 179 4.49 10.70 -20.09
CA SER A 179 3.64 11.88 -19.90
C SER A 179 3.97 12.91 -20.97
#